data_AF-A0A524DXT6-F1
#
_entry.id   AF-A0A524DXT6-F1
#
_cell.length_a   1.000
_cell.length_b   1.000
_cell.length_c   1.000
_cell.angle_alpha   90.00
_cell.angle_beta   90.00
_cell.angle_gamma   90.00
#
_symmetry.space_group_name_H-M   'P 1'
#
loop_
_entity.id
_entity.type
_entity.pdbx_description
1 polymer ?
#
loop_
_entity_poly.entity_id
_entity_poly.type
_entity_poly.pdbx_seq_one_letter_code
_entity_poly.pdbx_strand_id
1 'polypeptide(L)'
;MKSTFCGISSKVLLKVAKETFEMKLIEKQQDLFTVNLDEWIPVHCISMDCKMSAGIAVTMRKRFNLGEMAHHPPEELTPPTCLFFNGVMNLITKKKYWQKPTYESLKTALLCLKNLCNDHQITKIVMPRIGSGLDRLSWSKVRQILKEMFQDTEIIIQICYLK
;
A
#
# COMPACT_ATOMS: atom_id res chain seq x y z
N MET A 1 -14.71 -19.72 58.93
CA MET A 1 -13.81 -19.95 57.78
C MET A 1 -14.07 -18.87 56.75
N LYS A 2 -13.08 -18.02 56.49
CA LYS A 2 -13.12 -16.97 55.47
C LYS A 2 -12.80 -17.62 54.11
N SER A 3 -13.70 -17.55 53.13
CA SER A 3 -13.33 -17.70 51.72
C SER A 3 -13.58 -16.38 51.03
N THR A 4 -12.50 -15.61 50.92
CA THR A 4 -12.35 -14.41 50.09
C THR A 4 -12.53 -14.78 48.62
N PHE A 5 -13.68 -14.46 48.05
CA PHE A 5 -13.77 -14.26 46.60
C PHE A 5 -13.08 -12.91 46.32
N CYS A 6 -11.84 -12.99 45.82
CA CYS A 6 -11.10 -11.84 45.33
C CYS A 6 -11.82 -11.33 44.09
N GLY A 7 -12.60 -10.27 44.25
CA GLY A 7 -13.20 -9.52 43.16
C GLY A 7 -12.07 -8.91 42.32
N ILE A 8 -11.84 -9.50 41.15
CA ILE A 8 -11.11 -8.81 40.10
C ILE A 8 -11.97 -7.60 39.74
N SER A 9 -11.53 -6.42 40.19
CA SER A 9 -12.17 -5.15 39.85
C SER A 9 -12.32 -5.06 38.33
N SER A 10 -13.48 -4.59 37.84
CA SER A 10 -13.70 -4.28 36.41
C SER A 10 -12.64 -3.35 35.81
N LYS A 11 -11.79 -2.72 36.64
CA LYS A 11 -10.59 -1.99 36.22
C LYS A 11 -9.50 -2.88 35.57
N VAL A 12 -9.47 -4.19 35.85
CA VAL A 12 -8.49 -5.12 35.25
C VAL A 12 -8.94 -5.57 33.85
N LEU A 13 -10.26 -5.68 33.61
CA LEU A 13 -10.81 -6.00 32.27
C LEU A 13 -10.76 -4.82 31.28
N LEU A 14 -10.57 -3.59 31.77
CA LEU A 14 -10.44 -2.39 30.94
C LEU A 14 -8.98 -2.03 30.57
N LYS A 15 -8.00 -2.86 30.96
CA LYS A 15 -6.57 -2.63 30.65
C LYS A 15 -6.06 -3.40 29.42
N VAL A 16 -6.97 -3.78 28.52
CA VAL A 16 -6.65 -4.01 27.10
C VAL A 16 -7.51 -3.03 26.31
N ALA A 17 -7.37 -1.74 26.60
CA ALA A 17 -7.74 -0.72 25.65
C ALA A 17 -6.90 -1.01 24.41
N LYS A 18 -7.54 -1.47 23.33
CA LYS A 18 -6.93 -1.49 22.00
C LYS A 18 -6.33 -0.10 21.82
N GLU A 19 -5.01 0.01 21.80
CA GLU A 19 -4.37 1.22 21.29
C GLU A 19 -4.93 1.41 19.88
N THR A 20 -5.80 2.39 19.74
CA THR A 20 -6.34 2.76 18.45
C THR A 20 -5.20 3.47 17.75
N PHE A 21 -4.46 2.73 16.93
CA PHE A 21 -3.46 3.32 16.04
C PHE A 21 -4.17 4.33 15.14
N GLU A 22 -3.85 5.61 15.27
CA GLU A 22 -4.29 6.60 14.30
C GLU A 22 -3.38 6.47 13.08
N MET A 23 -3.92 5.91 12.00
CA MET A 23 -3.17 5.81 10.75
C MET A 23 -2.74 7.19 10.25
N LYS A 24 -1.47 7.30 9.86
CA LYS A 24 -0.84 8.54 9.39
C LYS A 24 -0.74 8.58 7.86
N LEU A 25 -1.74 9.18 7.21
CA LEU A 25 -1.71 9.50 5.78
C LEU A 25 -1.38 10.98 5.57
N ILE A 26 -0.28 11.25 4.88
CA ILE A 26 0.26 12.59 4.64
C ILE A 26 0.22 12.85 3.13
N GLU A 27 -0.40 13.95 2.68
CA GLU A 27 -0.36 14.36 1.27
C GLU A 27 0.62 15.53 1.10
N LYS A 28 1.59 15.40 0.21
CA LYS A 28 2.57 16.44 -0.10
C LYS A 28 2.62 16.71 -1.60
N GLN A 29 2.61 17.99 -1.96
CA GLN A 29 2.81 18.42 -3.33
C GLN A 29 4.31 18.46 -3.63
N GLN A 30 4.86 17.34 -4.08
CA GLN A 30 6.27 17.16 -4.43
C GLN A 30 6.41 15.98 -5.39
N ASP A 31 7.58 15.87 -6.02
CA ASP A 31 7.95 14.65 -6.74
C ASP A 31 8.16 13.51 -5.73
N LEU A 32 7.62 12.32 -6.03
CA LEU A 32 7.83 11.13 -5.21
C LEU A 32 9.32 10.82 -5.05
N PHE A 33 10.10 11.04 -6.10
CA PHE A 33 11.51 10.69 -6.13
C PHE A 33 12.43 11.69 -5.42
N THR A 34 11.88 12.75 -4.79
CA THR A 34 12.64 13.63 -3.88
C THR A 34 12.53 13.17 -2.42
N VAL A 35 11.76 12.12 -2.14
CA VAL A 35 11.67 11.51 -0.82
C VAL A 35 12.89 10.63 -0.57
N ASN A 36 13.33 10.51 0.70
CA ASN A 36 14.41 9.60 1.07
C ASN A 36 13.97 8.14 0.88
N LEU A 37 14.35 7.51 -0.22
CA LEU A 37 13.93 6.13 -0.56
C LEU A 37 14.73 5.05 0.18
N ASP A 38 15.74 5.42 0.98
CA ASP A 38 16.38 4.51 1.94
C ASP A 38 15.49 4.30 3.18
N GLU A 39 14.58 5.25 3.45
CA GLU A 39 13.62 5.19 4.56
C GLU A 39 12.19 4.87 4.13
N TRP A 40 11.83 5.17 2.88
CA TRP A 40 10.47 5.07 2.37
C TRP A 40 10.39 4.13 1.19
N ILE A 41 9.56 3.10 1.30
CA ILE A 41 9.40 2.13 0.21
C ILE A 41 8.41 2.67 -0.83
N PRO A 42 8.83 2.86 -2.09
CA PRO A 42 7.94 3.32 -3.15
C PRO A 42 6.88 2.28 -3.51
N VAL A 43 5.66 2.75 -3.76
CA VAL A 43 4.52 1.95 -4.22
C VAL A 43 3.92 2.57 -5.47
N HIS A 44 3.51 1.75 -6.43
CA HIS A 44 2.71 2.21 -7.57
C HIS A 44 1.79 1.11 -8.13
N CYS A 45 0.86 1.49 -9.02
CA CYS A 45 0.02 0.55 -9.75
C CYS A 45 0.63 0.18 -11.10
N ILE A 46 0.57 -1.11 -11.44
CA ILE A 46 0.94 -1.66 -12.74
C ILE A 46 -0.08 -2.68 -13.25
N SER A 47 0.10 -3.10 -14.51
CA SER A 47 -0.55 -4.26 -15.09
C SER A 47 0.36 -5.49 -15.04
N MET A 48 -0.24 -6.69 -15.06
CA MET A 48 0.45 -7.98 -15.10
C MET A 48 1.43 -8.11 -16.27
N ASP A 49 1.19 -7.42 -17.39
CA ASP A 49 2.11 -7.42 -18.54
C ASP A 49 3.34 -6.52 -18.38
N CYS A 50 3.54 -5.92 -17.19
CA CYS A 50 4.71 -5.15 -16.76
C CYS A 50 5.19 -4.07 -17.75
N LYS A 51 4.29 -3.56 -18.62
CA LYS A 51 4.68 -2.59 -19.65
C LYS A 51 5.17 -1.26 -19.07
N MET A 52 4.51 -0.76 -18.03
CA MET A 52 4.85 0.47 -17.30
C MET A 52 5.22 1.64 -18.24
N SER A 53 4.40 1.85 -19.27
CA SER A 53 4.74 2.68 -20.43
C SER A 53 4.29 4.14 -20.34
N ALA A 54 3.61 4.53 -19.25
CA ALA A 54 3.11 5.89 -19.08
C ALA A 54 3.11 6.35 -17.61
N GLY A 55 3.07 7.67 -17.42
CA GLY A 55 3.05 8.31 -16.11
C GLY A 55 4.28 7.98 -15.26
N ILE A 56 4.09 8.00 -13.94
CA ILE A 56 5.15 7.71 -12.96
C ILE A 56 5.75 6.31 -13.10
N ALA A 57 5.00 5.35 -13.67
CA ALA A 57 5.46 3.98 -13.86
C ALA A 57 6.67 3.91 -14.82
N VAL A 58 6.81 4.83 -15.77
CA VAL A 58 7.99 4.91 -16.65
C VAL A 58 9.24 5.22 -15.85
N THR A 59 9.14 6.20 -14.95
CA THR A 59 10.27 6.62 -14.10
C THR A 59 10.61 5.54 -13.08
N MET A 60 9.60 4.90 -12.45
CA MET A 60 9.81 3.74 -11.57
C MET A 60 10.55 2.61 -12.30
N ARG A 61 10.06 2.24 -13.49
CA ARG A 61 10.66 1.18 -14.31
C ARG A 61 12.13 1.44 -14.60
N LYS A 62 12.48 2.66 -14.99
CA LYS A 62 13.86 3.05 -15.31
C LYS A 62 14.75 3.09 -14.08
N ARG A 63 14.29 3.69 -12.98
CA ARG A 63 15.10 3.90 -11.77
C ARG A 63 15.36 2.61 -10.98
N PHE A 64 14.37 1.71 -10.94
CA PHE A 64 14.44 0.47 -10.14
C PHE A 64 14.62 -0.79 -10.99
N ASN A 65 14.95 -0.63 -12.28
CA ASN A 65 15.10 -1.75 -13.20
C ASN A 65 13.91 -2.73 -13.21
N LEU A 66 12.67 -2.20 -13.15
CA LEU A 66 11.46 -3.04 -13.08
C LEU A 66 11.12 -3.69 -14.44
N GLY A 67 11.90 -3.43 -15.49
CA GLY A 67 11.76 -4.13 -16.77
C GLY A 67 11.95 -5.64 -16.64
N GLU A 68 12.77 -6.08 -15.69
CA GLU A 68 13.05 -7.48 -15.40
C GLU A 68 11.83 -8.24 -14.87
N MET A 69 10.80 -7.54 -14.38
CA MET A 69 9.53 -8.15 -13.98
C MET A 69 8.83 -8.88 -15.13
N ALA A 70 9.17 -8.58 -16.39
CA ALA A 70 8.65 -9.30 -17.54
C ALA A 70 9.07 -10.78 -17.57
N HIS A 71 10.09 -11.17 -16.80
CA HIS A 71 10.59 -12.53 -16.68
C HIS A 71 10.06 -13.27 -15.43
N HIS A 72 9.24 -12.61 -14.59
CA HIS A 72 8.66 -13.28 -13.42
C HIS A 72 7.63 -14.35 -13.82
N PRO A 73 7.46 -15.39 -12.98
CA PRO A 73 6.41 -16.39 -13.18
C PRO A 73 5.02 -15.72 -13.26
N PRO A 74 4.21 -16.00 -14.29
CA PRO A 74 2.89 -15.37 -14.45
C PRO A 74 1.94 -15.53 -13.25
N GLU A 75 2.07 -16.64 -12.51
CA GLU A 75 1.32 -16.92 -11.30
C GLU A 75 1.57 -15.87 -10.19
N GLU A 76 2.80 -15.38 -10.04
CA GLU A 76 3.15 -14.34 -9.07
C GLU A 76 2.63 -12.97 -9.47
N LEU A 77 2.38 -12.77 -10.76
CA LEU A 77 1.89 -11.51 -11.32
C LEU A 77 0.36 -11.48 -11.48
N THR A 78 -0.34 -12.53 -11.08
CA THR A 78 -1.78 -12.65 -11.34
C THR A 78 -2.56 -11.59 -10.56
N PRO A 79 -3.25 -10.65 -11.24
CA PRO A 79 -4.00 -9.60 -10.56
C PRO A 79 -5.28 -10.16 -9.94
N PRO A 80 -5.74 -9.62 -8.79
CA PRO A 80 -5.10 -8.56 -8.01
C PRO A 80 -4.05 -9.08 -7.01
N THR A 81 -2.84 -8.53 -7.06
CA THR A 81 -1.75 -8.90 -6.12
C THR A 81 -0.79 -7.72 -5.90
N CYS A 82 0.18 -7.89 -5.01
CA CYS A 82 1.32 -6.98 -4.83
C CYS A 82 2.61 -7.79 -4.83
N LEU A 83 3.62 -7.31 -5.56
CA LEU A 83 4.95 -7.94 -5.61
C LEU A 83 6.02 -6.94 -5.20
N PHE A 84 6.83 -7.29 -4.19
CA PHE A 84 8.02 -6.53 -3.83
C PHE A 84 9.18 -6.94 -4.75
N PHE A 85 9.67 -5.99 -5.55
CA PHE A 85 10.74 -6.24 -6.53
C PHE A 85 11.65 -5.02 -6.66
N ASN A 86 12.96 -5.24 -6.58
CA ASN A 86 14.00 -4.19 -6.65
C ASN A 86 13.69 -2.94 -5.81
N GLY A 87 13.25 -3.14 -4.57
CA GLY A 87 12.96 -2.04 -3.64
C GLY A 87 11.63 -1.32 -3.87
N VAL A 88 10.75 -1.83 -4.75
CA VAL A 88 9.43 -1.24 -5.05
C VAL A 88 8.32 -2.23 -4.74
N MET A 89 7.23 -1.73 -4.16
CA MET A 89 5.98 -2.48 -4.02
C MET A 89 5.08 -2.24 -5.25
N ASN A 90 4.90 -3.27 -6.06
CA ASN A 90 4.20 -3.19 -7.34
C ASN A 90 2.76 -3.72 -7.19
N LEU A 91 1.78 -2.82 -7.11
CA LEU A 91 0.36 -3.17 -7.05
C LEU A 91 -0.12 -3.60 -8.44
N ILE A 92 -0.28 -4.90 -8.65
CA ILE A 92 -0.74 -5.47 -9.92
C ILE A 92 -2.26 -5.55 -9.89
N THR A 93 -2.91 -4.55 -10.48
CA THR A 93 -4.36 -4.30 -10.32
C THR A 93 -5.19 -4.71 -11.54
N LYS A 94 -4.54 -5.08 -12.65
CA LYS A 94 -5.18 -5.41 -13.93
C LYS A 94 -4.28 -6.28 -14.81
N LYS A 95 -4.87 -7.00 -15.77
CA LYS A 95 -4.11 -7.91 -16.64
C LYS A 95 -3.29 -7.16 -17.69
N LYS A 96 -3.87 -6.14 -18.33
CA LYS A 96 -3.23 -5.39 -19.43
C LYS A 96 -3.22 -3.90 -19.18
N TYR A 97 -2.21 -3.19 -19.67
CA TYR A 97 -2.01 -1.76 -19.36
C TYR A 97 -3.17 -0.86 -19.83
N TRP A 98 -3.88 -1.23 -20.90
CA TRP A 98 -5.03 -0.47 -21.43
C TRP A 98 -6.32 -0.69 -20.63
N GLN A 99 -6.40 -1.77 -19.84
CA GLN A 99 -7.52 -2.00 -18.94
C GLN A 99 -7.51 -0.99 -17.80
N LYS A 100 -8.62 -0.92 -17.07
CA LYS A 100 -8.78 -0.10 -15.87
C LYS A 100 -8.97 -1.01 -14.66
N PRO A 101 -8.32 -0.70 -13.53
CA PRO A 101 -8.60 -1.41 -12.30
C PRO A 101 -10.00 -1.05 -11.80
N THR A 102 -10.57 -1.92 -10.98
CA THR A 102 -11.75 -1.63 -10.15
C THR A 102 -11.33 -1.28 -8.73
N TYR A 103 -12.22 -0.67 -7.95
CA TYR A 103 -11.97 -0.45 -6.51
C TYR A 103 -11.73 -1.77 -5.77
N GLU A 104 -12.40 -2.86 -6.16
CA GLU A 104 -12.18 -4.19 -5.59
C GLU A 104 -10.78 -4.71 -5.89
N SER A 105 -10.34 -4.65 -7.17
CA SER A 105 -8.99 -5.07 -7.54
C SER A 105 -7.91 -4.27 -6.81
N LEU A 106 -8.14 -2.97 -6.59
CA LEU A 106 -7.24 -2.13 -5.80
C LEU A 106 -7.24 -2.53 -4.33
N LYS A 107 -8.41 -2.77 -3.72
CA LYS A 107 -8.52 -3.22 -2.32
C LYS A 107 -7.77 -4.52 -2.09
N THR A 108 -7.94 -5.50 -2.97
CA THR A 108 -7.22 -6.79 -2.83
C THR A 108 -5.72 -6.62 -3.00
N ALA A 109 -5.26 -5.81 -3.96
CA ALA A 109 -3.82 -5.52 -4.10
C ALA A 109 -3.26 -4.77 -2.87
N LEU A 110 -4.03 -3.85 -2.27
CA LEU A 110 -3.65 -3.15 -1.04
C LEU A 110 -3.61 -4.07 0.17
N LEU A 111 -4.46 -5.10 0.24
CA LEU A 111 -4.39 -6.13 1.26
C LEU A 111 -3.07 -6.91 1.15
N CYS A 112 -2.68 -7.31 -0.07
CA CYS A 112 -1.38 -7.94 -0.32
C CYS A 112 -0.21 -7.02 0.08
N LEU A 113 -0.29 -5.73 -0.26
CA LEU A 113 0.71 -4.74 0.18
C LEU A 113 0.80 -4.65 1.71
N LYS A 114 -0.34 -4.59 2.41
CA LYS A 114 -0.37 -4.53 3.87
C LYS A 114 0.31 -5.77 4.48
N ASN A 115 0.02 -6.96 3.95
CA ASN A 115 0.65 -8.20 4.41
C ASN A 115 2.16 -8.18 4.18
N LEU A 116 2.62 -7.80 2.98
CA LEU A 116 4.05 -7.64 2.69
C LEU A 116 4.71 -6.62 3.63
N CYS A 117 4.06 -5.48 3.91
CA CYS A 117 4.60 -4.52 4.85
C CYS A 117 4.77 -5.13 6.25
N ASN A 118 3.79 -5.90 6.73
CA ASN A 118 3.88 -6.55 8.04
C ASN A 118 5.00 -7.62 8.05
N ASP A 119 5.04 -8.47 7.03
CA ASP A 119 6.00 -9.57 6.93
C ASP A 119 7.45 -9.05 6.86
N HIS A 120 7.66 -7.92 6.20
CA HIS A 120 8.96 -7.26 6.06
C HIS A 120 9.23 -6.15 7.09
N GLN A 121 8.34 -5.95 8.07
CA GLN A 121 8.44 -4.88 9.08
C GLN A 121 8.62 -3.47 8.48
N ILE A 122 8.00 -3.23 7.32
CA ILE A 122 7.99 -1.93 6.63
C ILE A 122 6.93 -1.04 7.25
N THR A 123 7.36 0.08 7.82
CA THR A 123 6.47 1.05 8.49
C THR A 123 6.29 2.35 7.73
N LYS A 124 7.02 2.57 6.63
CA LYS A 124 6.97 3.80 5.83
C LYS A 124 6.87 3.49 4.35
N ILE A 125 5.75 3.88 3.73
CA ILE A 125 5.53 3.73 2.29
C ILE A 125 5.20 5.06 1.64
N VAL A 126 5.73 5.28 0.43
CA VAL A 126 5.50 6.48 -0.36
C VAL A 126 4.88 6.12 -1.69
N MET A 127 3.83 6.82 -2.10
CA MET A 127 3.10 6.49 -3.33
C MET A 127 2.57 7.74 -4.02
N PRO A 128 2.33 7.71 -5.33
CA PRO A 128 1.57 8.76 -6.00
C PRO A 128 0.09 8.66 -5.60
N ARG A 129 -0.78 9.46 -6.22
CA ARG A 129 -2.23 9.20 -6.21
C ARG A 129 -2.55 7.93 -7.02
N ILE A 130 -2.34 6.76 -6.40
CA ILE A 130 -2.45 5.44 -7.04
C ILE A 130 -3.87 5.16 -7.56
N GLY A 131 -3.98 4.40 -8.65
CA GLY A 131 -5.26 4.07 -9.29
C GLY A 131 -5.98 5.28 -9.94
N SER A 132 -5.47 6.50 -9.80
CA SER A 132 -6.01 7.71 -10.42
C SER A 132 -5.33 8.05 -11.76
N GLY A 133 -5.77 9.14 -12.39
CA GLY A 133 -5.20 9.59 -13.67
C GLY A 133 -5.56 8.64 -14.81
N LEU A 134 -4.58 7.91 -15.35
CA LEU A 134 -4.78 6.96 -16.46
C LEU A 134 -5.67 5.77 -16.09
N ASP A 135 -5.71 5.41 -14.80
CA ASP A 135 -6.51 4.30 -14.26
C ASP A 135 -7.94 4.70 -13.88
N ARG A 136 -8.24 6.01 -13.89
CA ARG A 136 -9.60 6.60 -13.80
C ARG A 136 -10.35 6.37 -12.48
N LEU A 137 -9.76 5.77 -11.44
CA LEU A 137 -10.39 5.77 -10.11
C LEU A 137 -10.32 7.16 -9.48
N SER A 138 -11.39 7.54 -8.77
CA SER A 138 -11.45 8.82 -8.07
C SER A 138 -10.50 8.83 -6.89
N TRP A 139 -9.60 9.81 -6.83
CA TRP A 139 -8.66 9.96 -5.72
C TRP A 139 -9.37 10.07 -4.37
N SER A 140 -10.51 10.77 -4.29
CA SER A 140 -11.25 10.90 -3.03
C SER A 140 -11.72 9.54 -2.49
N LYS A 141 -12.12 8.64 -3.39
CA LYS A 141 -12.53 7.28 -3.02
C LYS A 141 -11.34 6.39 -2.70
N VAL A 142 -10.27 6.45 -3.48
CA VAL A 142 -9.02 5.73 -3.20
C VAL A 142 -8.45 6.13 -1.84
N ARG A 143 -8.48 7.42 -1.51
CA ARG A 143 -8.04 7.93 -0.21
C ARG A 143 -8.85 7.36 0.95
N GLN A 144 -10.18 7.21 0.80
CA GLN A 144 -11.01 6.53 1.80
C GLN A 144 -10.62 5.07 1.95
N ILE A 145 -10.36 4.37 0.84
CA ILE A 145 -9.93 2.96 0.85
C ILE A 145 -8.60 2.80 1.57
N LEU A 146 -7.61 3.66 1.30
CA LEU A 146 -6.33 3.65 2.01
C LEU A 146 -6.54 3.85 3.51
N LYS A 147 -7.44 4.75 3.90
CA LYS A 147 -7.82 4.95 5.30
C LYS A 147 -8.40 3.69 5.94
N GLU A 148 -9.38 3.09 5.30
CA GLU A 148 -10.04 1.87 5.78
C GLU A 148 -9.08 0.68 5.89
N MET A 149 -8.16 0.51 4.94
CA MET A 149 -7.31 -0.68 4.87
C MET A 149 -6.13 -0.67 5.84
N PHE A 150 -5.63 0.53 6.18
CA PHE A 150 -4.45 0.71 7.03
C PHE A 150 -4.77 1.32 8.41
N GLN A 151 -6.06 1.52 8.75
CA GLN A 151 -6.48 2.11 10.04
C GLN A 151 -5.98 1.39 11.28
N ASP A 152 -5.71 0.09 11.18
CA ASP A 152 -5.29 -0.81 12.24
C ASP A 152 -3.77 -1.12 12.18
N THR A 153 -2.99 -0.23 11.54
CA THR A 153 -1.56 -0.41 11.35
C THR A 153 -0.77 0.83 11.76
N GLU A 154 0.50 0.63 12.13
CA GLU A 154 1.47 1.71 12.34
C GLU A 154 2.09 2.24 11.03
N ILE A 155 1.64 1.75 9.87
CA ILE A 155 2.21 2.10 8.57
C ILE A 155 1.88 3.57 8.24
N ILE A 156 2.93 4.35 8.04
CA ILE A 156 2.86 5.73 7.59
C ILE A 156 2.82 5.75 6.07
N ILE A 157 1.80 6.41 5.52
CA ILE A 157 1.60 6.54 4.07
C ILE A 157 1.84 7.99 3.66
N GLN A 158 2.83 8.24 2.82
CA GLN A 158 3.02 9.54 2.19
C GLN A 158 2.56 9.51 0.73
N ILE A 159 1.55 10.31 0.42
CA ILE A 159 1.07 10.54 -0.94
C ILE A 159 1.81 11.74 -1.54
N CYS A 160 2.45 11.54 -2.69
CA CYS A 160 3.06 12.61 -3.46
C CYS A 160 2.23 12.94 -4.71
N TYR A 161 2.09 14.22 -5.04
CA TYR A 161 1.40 14.67 -6.25
C TYR A 161 2.03 15.94 -6.83
N LEU A 162 1.90 16.10 -8.15
CA LEU A 162 2.29 17.31 -8.88
C LEU A 162 1.04 18.15 -9.19
N LYS A 163 1.24 19.45 -9.44
CA LYS A 163 0.18 20.37 -9.89
C LYS A 163 -0.22 20.08 -11.33
#